data_AF-A0A923S5H4-F1
#
_entry.id   AF-A0A923S5H4-F1
#
_cell.length_a   1.000
_cell.length_b   1.000
_cell.length_c   1.000
_cell.angle_alpha   90.00
_cell.angle_beta   90.00
_cell.angle_gamma   90.00
#
_symmetry.space_group_name_H-M   'P 1'
#
loop_
_entity.id
_entity.type
_entity.pdbx_description
1 polymer ?
#
loop_
_entity_poly.entity_id
_entity_poly.type
_entity_poly.pdbx_seq_one_letter_code
_entity_poly.pdbx_strand_id
1 'polypeptide(L)' 'MAERYAALLDSWKSAGERARQAQRVLDERFDAFLRGEGPEPDEQERVLVRKLHAEEQAALQAALDYVQASVIRK' A
#
# COMPACT_ATOMS: atom_id res chain seq x y z
N MET A 1 9.47 -18.09 15.30
CA MET A 1 10.15 -16.91 14.72
C MET A 1 9.95 -16.81 13.20
N ALA A 2 10.17 -17.86 12.41
CA ALA A 2 10.01 -17.81 10.95
C ALA A 2 8.55 -17.60 10.49
N GLU A 3 7.58 -18.28 11.10
CA GLU A 3 6.15 -18.19 10.74
C GLU A 3 5.57 -16.79 10.93
N ARG A 4 5.91 -16.13 12.04
CA ARG A 4 5.46 -14.75 12.32
C ARG A 4 6.09 -13.74 11.36
N TYR A 5 7.32 -13.96 10.92
CA TYR A 5 7.94 -13.12 9.90
C TYR A 5 7.30 -13.31 8.52
N ALA A 6 7.02 -14.55 8.13
CA ALA A 6 6.32 -14.86 6.89
C ALA A 6 4.93 -14.18 6.84
N ALA A 7 4.17 -14.25 7.94
CA ALA A 7 2.87 -13.56 8.04
C ALA A 7 2.98 -12.03 7.89
N LEU A 8 4.02 -11.41 8.45
CA LEU A 8 4.25 -9.97 8.31
C LEU A 8 4.62 -9.59 6.87
N LEU A 9 5.45 -10.39 6.21
CA LEU A 9 5.81 -10.18 4.81
C LEU A 9 4.60 -10.34 3.88
N ASP A 10 3.75 -11.34 4.11
CA ASP A 10 2.54 -11.54 3.31
C ASP A 10 1.54 -10.41 3.51
N SER A 11 1.38 -9.92 4.75
CA SER A 11 0.58 -8.74 5.05
C SER A 11 1.09 -7.49 4.31
N TRP A 12 2.41 -7.27 4.31
CA TRP A 12 3.01 -6.14 3.58
C TRP A 12 2.81 -6.26 2.06
N LYS A 13 3.03 -7.45 1.49
CA LYS A 13 2.82 -7.70 0.06
C LYS A 13 1.38 -7.41 -0.35
N SER A 14 0.42 -7.95 0.40
CA SER A 14 -1.01 -7.73 0.15
C SER A 14 -1.40 -6.25 0.25
N ALA A 15 -0.88 -5.52 1.25
CA ALA A 15 -1.09 -4.07 1.36
C ALA A 15 -0.51 -3.32 0.15
N GLY A 16 0.70 -3.65 -0.28
CA GLY A 16 1.34 -3.05 -1.44
C GLY A 16 0.62 -3.35 -2.77
N GLU A 17 0.06 -4.55 -2.94
CA GLU A 17 -0.77 -4.88 -4.10
C GLU A 17 -2.03 -4.02 -4.16
N ARG A 18 -2.73 -3.85 -3.03
CA ARG A 18 -3.90 -2.98 -2.94
C ARG A 18 -3.55 -1.52 -3.26
N ALA A 19 -2.46 -1.01 -2.72
CA ALA A 19 -1.99 0.35 -2.99
C ALA A 19 -1.66 0.56 -4.47
N ARG A 20 -0.90 -0.37 -5.09
CA ARG A 20 -0.58 -0.32 -6.53
C ARG A 20 -1.82 -0.38 -7.41
N GLN A 21 -2.78 -1.25 -7.07
CA GLN A 21 -4.02 -1.35 -7.82
C GLN A 21 -4.84 -0.07 -7.72
N ALA A 22 -4.95 0.53 -6.53
CA ALA A 22 -5.67 1.78 -6.35
C ALA A 22 -5.01 2.95 -7.08
N GLN A 23 -3.67 3.04 -7.04
CA GLN A 23 -2.93 4.04 -7.81
C GLN A 23 -3.17 3.88 -9.31
N ARG A 24 -3.12 2.64 -9.84
CA ARG A 24 -3.39 2.37 -11.26
C ARG A 24 -4.79 2.82 -11.67
N VAL A 25 -5.80 2.51 -10.87
CA VAL A 25 -7.19 2.93 -11.14
C VAL A 25 -7.32 4.45 -11.14
N LEU A 26 -6.65 5.13 -10.20
CA LEU A 26 -6.62 6.59 -10.15
C LEU A 26 -5.95 7.20 -11.39
N ASP A 27 -4.81 6.63 -11.81
CA ASP A 27 -4.08 7.05 -13.01
C ASP A 27 -4.94 6.85 -14.27
N GLU A 28 -5.59 5.70 -14.41
CA GLU A 28 -6.50 5.41 -15.53
C GLU A 28 -7.66 6.42 -15.61
N ARG A 29 -8.19 6.85 -14.46
CA ARG A 29 -9.25 7.88 -14.41
C ARG A 29 -8.73 9.27 -14.73
N PHE A 30 -7.54 9.63 -14.26
CA PHE A 30 -6.89 10.88 -14.67
C PHE A 30 -6.64 10.91 -16.17
N ASP A 31 -6.14 9.81 -16.73
CA ASP A 31 -5.93 9.66 -18.16
C ASP A 31 -7.24 9.81 -18.96
N ALA A 32 -8.34 9.20 -18.49
CA ALA A 32 -9.65 9.36 -19.09
C ALA A 32 -10.15 10.82 -19.03
N PHE A 33 -9.97 11.50 -17.89
CA PHE A 33 -10.29 12.92 -17.74
C PHE A 33 -9.47 13.80 -18.70
N LEU A 34 -8.16 13.57 -18.82
CA LEU A 34 -7.28 14.32 -19.71
C LEU A 34 -7.63 14.11 -21.19
N ARG A 35 -8.22 12.96 -21.55
CA ARG A 35 -8.77 12.69 -22.89
C ARG A 35 -10.20 13.23 -23.09
N GLY A 36 -10.83 13.78 -22.05
CA GLY A 36 -12.22 14.24 -22.08
C GLY A 36 -13.26 13.11 -22.08
N GLU A 37 -12.87 11.90 -21.69
CA GLU A 37 -13.69 10.67 -21.70
C GLU A 37 -14.36 10.39 -20.35
N GLY A 38 -14.17 11.24 -19.34
CA GLY A 38 -14.72 11.05 -18.01
C GLY A 38 -14.56 12.27 -17.10
N PRO A 39 -15.16 12.24 -15.90
CA PRO A 39 -14.99 13.29 -14.90
C PRO A 39 -13.59 13.26 -14.29
N GLU A 40 -13.16 14.40 -13.73
CA GLU A 40 -11.94 14.46 -12.92
C GLU A 40 -12.08 13.54 -11.69
N PRO A 41 -11.05 12.76 -11.33
CA PRO A 41 -11.06 11.98 -10.11
C PRO A 41 -11.30 12.83 -8.88
N ASP A 42 -12.18 12.38 -7.98
CA ASP A 42 -12.56 13.15 -6.81
C ASP A 42 -11.55 13.05 -5.66
N GLU A 43 -11.72 13.89 -4.62
CA GLU A 43 -10.83 13.88 -3.46
C GLU A 43 -10.90 12.56 -2.67
N GLN A 44 -12.04 11.86 -2.68
CA GLN A 44 -12.17 10.58 -1.98
C GLN A 44 -11.30 9.51 -2.64
N GLU A 45 -11.22 9.50 -3.97
CA GLU A 45 -10.35 8.60 -4.73
C GLU A 45 -8.88 8.85 -4.41
N ARG A 46 -8.46 10.12 -4.38
CA ARG A 46 -7.10 10.51 -3.98
C ARG A 46 -6.79 10.12 -2.53
N VAL A 47 -7.74 10.34 -1.62
CA VAL A 47 -7.63 9.97 -0.20
C VAL A 47 -7.54 8.46 -0.02
N LEU A 48 -8.28 7.66 -0.80
CA LEU A 48 -8.23 6.20 -0.75
C LEU A 48 -6.82 5.70 -1.08
N VAL A 49 -6.21 6.21 -2.15
CA VAL A 49 -4.83 5.84 -2.53
C VAL A 49 -3.84 6.20 -1.42
N ARG A 50 -3.94 7.41 -0.84
CA ARG A 50 -3.09 7.83 0.29
C ARG A 50 -3.26 6.90 1.51
N LYS A 51 -4.48 6.50 1.85
CA LYS A 51 -4.76 5.57 2.94
C LYS A 51 -4.11 4.20 2.70
N LEU A 52 -4.25 3.67 1.49
CA LEU A 52 -3.66 2.36 1.15
C LEU A 52 -2.13 2.40 1.17
N HIS A 53 -1.50 3.50 0.74
CA HIS A 53 -0.06 3.68 0.92
C HIS A 53 0.35 3.77 2.39
N ALA A 54 -0.44 4.45 3.24
CA ALA A 54 -0.17 4.49 4.67
C ALA A 54 -0.28 3.09 5.31
N GLU A 55 -1.24 2.26 4.87
CA GLU A 55 -1.35 0.85 5.30
C GLU A 55 -0.14 0.02 4.86
N GLU A 56 0.32 0.18 3.62
CA GLU A 56 1.54 -0.46 3.11
C GLU A 56 2.77 -0.08 3.95
N GLN A 57 2.94 1.21 4.24
CA GLN A 57 4.02 1.71 5.09
C GLN A 57 3.94 1.16 6.51
N ALA A 58 2.75 1.10 7.10
CA ALA A 58 2.56 0.54 8.44
C ALA A 58 2.90 -0.96 8.48
N ALA A 59 2.51 -1.73 7.47
CA ALA A 59 2.84 -3.14 7.36
C ALA A 59 4.36 -3.36 7.18
N LEU A 60 5.02 -2.52 6.38
CA LEU A 60 6.48 -2.53 6.22
C LEU A 60 7.19 -2.22 7.54
N GLN A 61 6.74 -1.18 8.27
CA GLN A 61 7.31 -0.81 9.56
C GLN A 61 7.19 -1.95 10.57
N ALA A 62 6.03 -2.60 10.64
CA ALA A 62 5.82 -3.76 11.52
C ALA A 62 6.76 -4.94 11.19
N ALA A 63 7.04 -5.18 9.90
CA ALA A 63 7.99 -6.19 9.48
C ALA A 63 9.44 -5.82 9.88
N LEU A 64 9.83 -4.54 9.72
CA LEU A 64 11.14 -4.03 10.11
C LEU A 64 11.36 -4.10 11.63
N ASP A 65 10.39 -3.64 12.42
CA ASP A 65 10.42 -3.66 13.88
C ASP A 65 10.63 -5.10 14.39
N TYR A 66 9.96 -6.06 13.76
CA TYR A 66 10.11 -7.47 14.11
C TYR A 66 11.53 -7.99 13.82
N VAL A 67 12.12 -7.66 12.66
CA VAL A 67 13.50 -8.06 12.34
C VAL A 67 14.48 -7.43 13.32
N GLN A 68 14.35 -6.13 13.61
CA GLN A 68 15.23 -5.43 14.54
C GLN A 68 15.15 -6.03 15.96
N ALA A 69 13.94 -6.27 16.46
CA ALA A 69 13.75 -6.92 17.77
C ALA A 69 14.33 -8.35 17.81
N SER A 70 14.33 -9.05 16.68
CA SER A 70 14.91 -10.40 16.54
C SER A 70 16.43 -10.40 16.47
N VAL A 71 17.04 -9.31 15.96
CA VAL A 71 18.51 -9.15 15.87
C VAL A 71 19.10 -8.68 17.20
N ILE A 72 18.43 -7.77 17.91
CA ILE A 72 18.90 -7.20 19.18
C ILE A 72 18.85 -8.21 20.34
N ARG A 73 18.00 -9.24 20.26
CA ARG A 73 17.90 -10.32 21.27
C ARG A 73 18.91 -11.47 21.09
N LYS A 74 19.90 -11.34 20.20
CA LYS A 74 21.03 -12.30 20.10
C LYS A 74 22.17 -11.88 21.00
#